data_AF-A0A7X9HV02-F1
#
_entry.id   AF-A0A7X9HV02-F1
#
_cell.length_a   1.000
_cell.length_b   1.000
_cell.length_c   1.000
_cell.angle_alpha   90.00
_cell.angle_beta   90.00
_cell.angle_gamma   90.00
#
_symmetry.space_group_name_H-M   'P 1'
#
loop_
_entity.id
_entity.type
_entity.pdbx_description
1 polymer ?
#
loop_
_entity_poly.entity_id
_entity_poly.type
_entity_poly.pdbx_seq_one_letter_code
_entity_poly.pdbx_strand_id
1 'polypeptide(L)'
;MLQIISGKFYNSEDRYHTPCKAPVYSNVGITNHINTTVFKIIPASYSDGEGYSYIIEYDNQLQKPTVPSGFALIKVGDKEILNQIQVICSFATNSIFSIDKNTLLKICREKGPSSTSDGVPSQYIEKTLTFRHLNNEETSFLEKFVDKLILLERDKYNAVIAALKTYNAAIKLLDDDICLAYSMLVYCIESLSQRFDGYIPKWEDYNQEIKGKIDKLVSKIDKDIGEELIRILVSDSHLKLSSRFVKFVTSNLNEEFFTVECKDIISPLQKNEIEVALKNTYSIRSGYVHELKRPTSQLLMADFSKNCDTVRIWNNTYLTFNGLLRVVRKVISSFVMKQDELKIEKYNWYNELPNQIEVPLSPELWVSKEQNVHKDNAVAYFIGFLQCYLSGKESLPDMRGVIKKFEKIYDVSNALNKTAIVALTKLYNSVIREEDRSEGYKEFIDKHSSDTEECNIINIALSLLPVSTGENEEHILWDVDLCEKEIQSYMKQRYKHNRIRFNNSIIEILMCIGLANRYKDEGNNDKFVFWMETALYNASGKYELQKQIKKAIDADEQFDISIIYSEIFGKPNDV
;
A
#
# COMPACT_ATOMS: atom_id res chain seq x y z
N MET A 1 -11.39 -5.83 12.17
CA MET A 1 -11.80 -5.53 13.56
C MET A 1 -12.74 -6.57 14.15
N LEU A 2 -13.73 -7.08 13.41
CA LEU A 2 -14.73 -8.03 13.93
C LEU A 2 -14.08 -9.32 14.50
N GLN A 3 -13.03 -9.83 13.85
CA GLN A 3 -12.24 -10.95 14.38
C GLN A 3 -11.36 -10.59 15.59
N ILE A 4 -10.98 -9.31 15.77
CA ILE A 4 -10.24 -8.87 16.97
C ILE A 4 -11.19 -8.88 18.16
N ILE A 5 -12.35 -8.25 18.01
CA ILE A 5 -13.39 -8.21 19.05
C ILE A 5 -14.14 -9.55 19.21
N SER A 6 -13.72 -10.63 18.55
CA SER A 6 -14.20 -11.98 18.90
C SER A 6 -13.41 -12.61 20.04
N GLY A 7 -12.26 -12.02 20.40
CA GLY A 7 -11.35 -12.53 21.42
C GLY A 7 -10.35 -13.57 20.93
N LYS A 8 -10.32 -13.85 19.62
CA LYS A 8 -9.45 -14.87 19.00
C LYS A 8 -7.95 -14.70 19.29
N PHE A 9 -7.48 -13.46 19.43
CA PHE A 9 -6.06 -13.13 19.58
C PHE A 9 -5.65 -12.85 21.03
N TYR A 10 -6.56 -13.01 21.98
CA TYR A 10 -6.31 -12.61 23.36
C TYR A 10 -5.68 -13.75 24.14
N ASN A 11 -4.66 -13.39 24.92
CA ASN A 11 -3.94 -14.34 25.77
C ASN A 11 -4.52 -14.40 27.19
N SER A 12 -5.62 -13.67 27.45
CA SER A 12 -6.29 -13.57 28.75
C SER A 12 -7.80 -13.44 28.56
N GLU A 13 -8.54 -14.00 29.51
CA GLU A 13 -9.99 -13.82 29.64
C GLU A 13 -10.37 -12.48 30.31
N ASP A 14 -9.42 -11.77 30.89
CA ASP A 14 -9.68 -10.44 31.47
C ASP A 14 -9.77 -9.37 30.38
N ARG A 15 -11.01 -8.96 30.08
CA ARG A 15 -11.37 -8.11 28.94
C ARG A 15 -12.26 -6.96 29.41
N TYR A 16 -12.15 -5.82 28.72
CA TYR A 16 -13.21 -4.82 28.72
C TYR A 16 -14.34 -5.34 27.83
N HIS A 17 -15.59 -5.25 28.31
CA HIS A 17 -16.79 -5.58 27.55
C HIS A 17 -17.62 -4.32 27.38
N THR A 18 -17.92 -3.96 26.15
CA THR A 18 -18.70 -2.76 25.84
C THR A 18 -19.82 -3.11 24.86
N PRO A 19 -21.03 -3.39 25.36
CA PRO A 19 -22.19 -3.66 24.52
C PRO A 19 -22.48 -2.47 23.60
N CYS A 20 -22.65 -2.75 22.31
CA CYS A 20 -22.88 -1.76 21.28
C CYS A 20 -24.13 -2.08 20.48
N LYS A 21 -24.84 -1.04 20.04
CA LYS A 21 -26.00 -1.13 19.15
C LYS A 21 -25.88 -0.13 18.02
N ALA A 22 -26.27 -0.51 16.81
CA ALA A 22 -26.29 0.41 15.68
C ALA A 22 -27.46 0.12 14.73
N PRO A 23 -28.13 1.16 14.20
CA PRO A 23 -29.16 0.98 13.18
C PRO A 23 -28.53 0.62 11.82
N VAL A 24 -29.15 -0.33 11.12
CA VAL A 24 -28.80 -0.75 9.76
C VAL A 24 -30.07 -0.97 8.96
N TYR A 25 -30.02 -0.65 7.67
CA TYR A 25 -31.12 -0.81 6.72
C TYR A 25 -30.76 -1.88 5.68
N SER A 26 -31.76 -2.62 5.19
CA SER A 26 -31.58 -3.59 4.11
C SER A 26 -32.78 -3.67 3.17
N ASN A 27 -32.54 -4.13 1.94
CA ASN A 27 -33.60 -4.50 1.00
C ASN A 27 -34.18 -5.91 1.28
N VAL A 28 -33.60 -6.67 2.21
CA VAL A 28 -34.18 -7.96 2.62
C VAL A 28 -34.87 -7.87 3.96
N GLY A 29 -36.08 -8.45 4.02
CA GLY A 29 -36.89 -8.60 5.20
C GLY A 29 -36.50 -9.86 5.98
N ILE A 30 -36.14 -9.68 7.24
CA ILE A 30 -35.81 -10.72 8.21
C ILE A 30 -36.94 -10.77 9.25
N THR A 31 -37.57 -11.93 9.38
CA THR A 31 -38.71 -12.14 10.29
C THR A 31 -38.27 -12.47 11.72
N ASN A 32 -37.21 -13.26 11.88
CA ASN A 32 -36.70 -13.72 13.17
C ASN A 32 -35.36 -13.07 13.50
N HIS A 33 -34.98 -13.05 14.78
CA HIS A 33 -33.62 -12.66 15.15
C HIS A 33 -32.60 -13.61 14.51
N ILE A 34 -31.53 -13.05 13.94
CA ILE A 34 -30.36 -13.81 13.49
C ILE A 34 -29.28 -13.65 14.52
N ASN A 35 -28.73 -14.76 15.01
CA ASN A 35 -27.69 -14.76 16.04
C ASN A 35 -26.43 -15.41 15.47
N THR A 36 -25.34 -14.65 15.41
CA THR A 36 -24.02 -15.16 15.03
C THR A 36 -23.10 -15.20 16.25
N THR A 37 -21.92 -15.79 16.11
CA THR A 37 -20.89 -15.80 17.17
C THR A 37 -20.41 -14.41 17.62
N VAL A 38 -20.57 -13.37 16.80
CA VAL A 38 -19.98 -12.02 17.04
C VAL A 38 -20.98 -10.87 17.04
N PHE A 39 -22.16 -11.04 16.44
CA PHE A 39 -23.23 -10.03 16.43
C PHE A 39 -24.63 -10.64 16.27
N LYS A 40 -25.66 -9.84 16.56
CA LYS A 40 -27.08 -10.17 16.38
C LYS A 40 -27.77 -9.17 15.47
N ILE A 41 -28.72 -9.64 14.67
CA ILE A 41 -29.59 -8.79 13.85
C ILE A 41 -31.01 -8.84 14.42
N ILE A 42 -31.51 -7.69 14.85
CA ILE A 42 -32.81 -7.55 15.51
C ILE A 42 -33.73 -6.69 14.62
N PRO A 43 -34.87 -7.21 14.14
CA PRO A 43 -35.86 -6.41 13.43
C PRO A 43 -36.38 -5.27 14.31
N ALA A 44 -36.33 -4.02 13.81
CA ALA A 44 -36.71 -2.83 14.58
C ALA A 44 -38.12 -2.31 14.24
N SER A 45 -38.52 -2.41 12.96
CA SER A 45 -39.86 -2.06 12.47
C SER A 45 -40.19 -2.88 11.22
N TYR A 46 -41.48 -3.18 11.02
CA TYR A 46 -42.00 -3.68 9.75
C TYR A 46 -42.05 -2.53 8.73
N SER A 47 -41.78 -2.82 7.46
CA SER A 47 -41.44 -1.83 6.43
C SER A 47 -42.59 -0.89 6.04
N ASP A 48 -42.35 0.43 6.05
CA ASP A 48 -43.23 1.44 5.46
C ASP A 48 -42.94 1.65 3.94
N GLY A 49 -42.61 0.58 3.21
CA GLY A 49 -42.27 0.68 1.78
C GLY A 49 -40.91 1.32 1.43
N GLU A 50 -40.12 1.74 2.44
CA GLU A 50 -38.84 2.45 2.27
C GLU A 50 -37.60 1.62 2.72
N GLY A 51 -37.72 0.30 2.69
CA GLY A 51 -36.71 -0.66 3.16
C GLY A 51 -36.87 -1.12 4.61
N TYR A 52 -36.16 -2.19 4.97
CA TYR A 52 -36.28 -2.83 6.28
C TYR A 52 -35.23 -2.30 7.25
N SER A 53 -35.62 -2.07 8.51
CA SER A 53 -34.76 -1.52 9.55
C SER A 53 -34.40 -2.56 10.62
N TYR A 54 -33.13 -2.59 10.98
CA TYR A 54 -32.54 -3.51 11.94
C TYR A 54 -31.70 -2.79 12.97
N ILE A 55 -31.65 -3.33 14.18
CA ILE A 55 -30.61 -3.02 15.16
C ILE A 55 -29.59 -4.15 15.13
N ILE A 56 -28.34 -3.81 14.85
CA ILE A 56 -27.19 -4.69 15.03
C ILE A 56 -26.70 -4.54 16.46
N GLU A 57 -26.67 -5.64 17.21
CA GLU A 57 -26.05 -5.71 18.53
C GLU A 57 -24.74 -6.50 18.46
N TYR A 58 -23.67 -5.98 19.06
CA TYR A 58 -22.38 -6.66 19.16
C TYR A 58 -21.67 -6.21 20.46
N ASP A 59 -20.72 -7.01 20.93
CA ASP A 59 -19.91 -6.68 22.09
C ASP A 59 -18.50 -6.27 21.64
N ASN A 60 -18.12 -5.00 21.89
CA ASN A 60 -16.78 -4.53 21.62
C ASN A 60 -15.88 -4.93 22.80
N GLN A 61 -15.29 -6.11 22.69
CA GLN A 61 -14.36 -6.63 23.69
C GLN A 61 -12.91 -6.30 23.34
N LEU A 62 -12.14 -5.85 24.33
CA LEU A 62 -10.69 -5.62 24.23
C LEU A 62 -9.96 -6.21 25.43
N GLN A 63 -8.82 -6.86 25.20
CA GLN A 63 -7.99 -7.39 26.28
C GLN A 63 -7.44 -6.25 27.16
N LYS A 64 -7.50 -6.42 28.50
CA LYS A 64 -6.88 -5.46 29.41
C LYS A 64 -5.35 -5.53 29.34
N PRO A 65 -4.64 -4.38 29.41
CA PRO A 65 -3.19 -4.39 29.36
C PRO A 65 -2.60 -5.12 30.58
N THR A 66 -1.59 -5.95 30.36
CA THR A 66 -0.92 -6.73 31.42
C THR A 66 -0.16 -5.83 32.40
N VAL A 67 0.26 -4.64 31.95
CA VAL A 67 0.93 -3.62 32.77
C VAL A 67 0.03 -2.39 32.83
N PRO A 68 -0.30 -1.87 34.02
CA PRO A 68 -1.08 -0.63 34.14
C PRO A 68 -0.29 0.54 33.56
N SER A 69 -0.58 0.94 32.33
CA SER A 69 -0.30 2.28 31.84
C SER A 69 -1.39 3.21 32.33
N GLY A 70 -1.07 4.46 32.67
CA GLY A 70 -2.07 5.47 33.09
C GLY A 70 -3.17 5.76 32.04
N PHE A 71 -3.05 5.18 30.84
CA PHE A 71 -4.04 5.18 29.77
C PHE A 71 -4.42 3.74 29.41
N ALA A 72 -5.72 3.43 29.40
CA ALA A 72 -6.26 2.14 28.97
C ALA A 72 -7.27 2.33 27.85
N LEU A 73 -7.11 1.58 26.75
CA LEU A 73 -8.03 1.59 25.63
C LEU A 73 -9.19 0.63 25.92
N ILE A 74 -10.39 1.18 26.14
CA ILE A 74 -11.58 0.41 26.55
C ILE A 74 -12.40 -0.05 25.32
N LYS A 75 -12.41 0.77 24.25
CA LYS A 75 -13.25 0.54 23.06
C LYS A 75 -12.62 1.21 21.84
N VAL A 76 -12.68 0.55 20.67
CA VAL A 76 -12.18 1.13 19.41
C VAL A 76 -12.85 0.50 18.18
N GLY A 77 -12.91 1.24 17.08
CA GLY A 77 -13.14 0.67 15.75
C GLY A 77 -14.60 0.41 15.34
N ASP A 78 -15.60 0.97 16.03
CA ASP A 78 -17.02 0.76 15.72
C ASP A 78 -17.38 0.95 14.24
N LYS A 79 -16.85 1.99 13.60
CA LYS A 79 -17.08 2.25 12.16
C LYS A 79 -16.57 1.09 11.30
N GLU A 80 -15.39 0.56 11.60
CA GLU A 80 -14.80 -0.55 10.86
C GLU A 80 -15.53 -1.87 11.16
N ILE A 81 -15.97 -2.07 12.41
CA ILE A 81 -16.79 -3.23 12.80
C ILE A 81 -18.11 -3.22 12.04
N LEU A 82 -18.85 -2.11 12.06
CA LEU A 82 -20.13 -1.98 11.37
C LEU A 82 -19.99 -2.13 9.85
N ASN A 83 -18.93 -1.56 9.27
CA ASN A 83 -18.63 -1.74 7.85
C ASN A 83 -18.37 -3.22 7.51
N GLN A 84 -17.60 -3.94 8.35
CA GLN A 84 -17.38 -5.37 8.18
C GLN A 84 -18.68 -6.18 8.27
N ILE A 85 -19.54 -5.88 9.25
CA ILE A 85 -20.85 -6.54 9.39
C ILE A 85 -21.71 -6.28 8.14
N GLN A 86 -21.78 -5.04 7.63
CA GLN A 86 -22.54 -4.70 6.42
C GLN A 86 -22.08 -5.49 5.21
N VAL A 87 -20.77 -5.54 4.95
CA VAL A 87 -20.26 -6.25 3.76
C VAL A 87 -20.44 -7.75 3.87
N ILE A 88 -20.30 -8.32 5.09
CA ILE A 88 -20.52 -9.75 5.34
C ILE A 88 -21.99 -10.09 5.16
N CYS A 89 -22.91 -9.33 5.78
CA CYS A 89 -24.35 -9.58 5.63
C CYS A 89 -24.77 -9.45 4.16
N SER A 90 -24.45 -8.32 3.52
CA SER A 90 -24.75 -8.07 2.10
C SER A 90 -24.28 -9.21 1.19
N PHE A 91 -23.03 -9.67 1.42
CA PHE A 91 -22.49 -10.81 0.71
C PHE A 91 -23.26 -12.09 1.06
N ALA A 92 -23.34 -12.51 2.31
CA ALA A 92 -23.89 -13.82 2.65
C ALA A 92 -25.37 -13.97 2.28
N THR A 93 -26.16 -12.90 2.33
CA THR A 93 -27.61 -12.93 2.00
C THR A 93 -27.93 -12.54 0.57
N ASN A 94 -26.94 -12.23 -0.26
CA ASN A 94 -27.15 -11.72 -1.62
C ASN A 94 -28.07 -10.49 -1.64
N SER A 95 -27.74 -9.48 -0.85
CA SER A 95 -28.54 -8.27 -0.68
C SER A 95 -27.67 -7.08 -0.30
N ILE A 96 -28.27 -5.94 0.08
CA ILE A 96 -27.57 -4.73 0.51
C ILE A 96 -27.90 -4.45 1.96
N PHE A 97 -26.87 -4.26 2.78
CA PHE A 97 -26.94 -3.71 4.14
C PHE A 97 -26.18 -2.38 4.18
N SER A 98 -26.80 -1.36 4.76
CA SER A 98 -26.23 0.00 4.84
C SER A 98 -26.65 0.72 6.12
N ILE A 99 -25.77 1.54 6.68
CA ILE A 99 -26.10 2.46 7.79
C ILE A 99 -26.83 3.69 7.26
N ASP A 100 -26.66 3.99 5.97
CA ASP A 100 -27.34 5.08 5.30
C ASP A 100 -28.49 4.52 4.45
N LYS A 101 -29.72 4.90 4.85
CA LYS A 101 -30.97 4.54 4.16
C LYS A 101 -31.00 5.10 2.73
N ASN A 102 -30.46 6.29 2.50
CA ASN A 102 -30.48 6.91 1.17
C ASN A 102 -29.62 6.14 0.18
N THR A 103 -28.43 5.70 0.61
CA THR A 103 -27.58 4.82 -0.19
C THR A 103 -28.30 3.52 -0.57
N LEU A 104 -29.01 2.89 0.37
CA LEU A 104 -29.79 1.68 0.08
C LEU A 104 -30.85 1.94 -1.01
N LEU A 105 -31.66 2.98 -0.84
CA LEU A 105 -32.74 3.33 -1.76
C LEU A 105 -32.22 3.73 -3.15
N LYS A 106 -31.11 4.46 -3.23
CA LYS A 106 -30.47 4.81 -4.51
C LYS A 106 -30.11 3.56 -5.30
N ILE A 107 -29.46 2.59 -4.67
CA ILE A 107 -28.96 1.39 -5.35
C ILE A 107 -30.11 0.44 -5.71
N CYS A 108 -31.13 0.31 -4.86
CA CYS A 108 -32.25 -0.60 -5.06
C CYS A 108 -33.38 -0.03 -5.93
N ARG A 109 -33.16 1.09 -6.63
CA ARG A 109 -34.18 1.72 -7.46
C ARG A 109 -34.58 0.85 -8.65
N GLU A 110 -35.88 0.80 -8.93
CA GLU A 110 -36.44 0.06 -10.09
C GLU A 110 -36.65 0.96 -11.31
N LYS A 111 -36.62 2.29 -11.12
CA LYS A 111 -36.82 3.28 -12.19
C LYS A 111 -35.64 4.26 -12.21
N GLY A 112 -35.18 4.56 -13.42
CA GLY A 112 -34.09 5.52 -13.63
C GLY A 112 -34.54 6.94 -13.34
N PRO A 113 -33.59 7.87 -13.11
CA PRO A 113 -33.90 9.29 -13.20
C PRO A 113 -34.37 9.55 -14.64
N SER A 114 -35.51 10.23 -14.78
CA SER A 114 -36.13 10.50 -16.07
C SER A 114 -35.17 11.26 -16.98
N SER A 115 -34.42 10.57 -17.87
CA SER A 115 -33.82 11.02 -19.15
C SER A 115 -32.53 10.31 -19.61
N THR A 116 -31.94 9.36 -18.87
CA THR A 116 -30.70 8.68 -19.31
C THR A 116 -30.95 7.27 -19.88
N SER A 117 -30.26 6.91 -20.96
CA SER A 117 -30.34 5.63 -21.68
C SER A 117 -29.65 4.45 -20.97
N ASP A 118 -29.06 4.69 -19.80
CA ASP A 118 -28.33 3.69 -19.05
C ASP A 118 -29.28 2.95 -18.08
N GLY A 119 -29.23 1.62 -18.09
CA GLY A 119 -30.11 0.78 -17.27
C GLY A 119 -29.93 1.04 -15.77
N VAL A 120 -30.97 0.80 -14.97
CA VAL A 120 -30.84 0.91 -13.51
C VAL A 120 -30.11 -0.32 -12.93
N PRO A 121 -29.39 -0.19 -11.81
CA PRO A 121 -28.64 -1.30 -11.19
C PRO A 121 -29.46 -2.58 -11.00
N SER A 122 -30.73 -2.43 -10.60
CA SER A 122 -31.65 -3.55 -10.39
C SER A 122 -31.97 -4.36 -11.66
N GLN A 123 -31.84 -3.77 -12.85
CA GLN A 123 -32.01 -4.50 -14.11
C GLN A 123 -30.82 -5.42 -14.40
N TYR A 124 -29.62 -5.07 -13.93
CA TYR A 124 -28.45 -5.92 -14.10
C TYR A 124 -28.45 -7.10 -13.13
N ILE A 125 -28.84 -6.90 -11.87
CA ILE A 125 -28.74 -7.88 -10.77
C ILE A 125 -30.01 -7.94 -9.91
N GLU A 126 -31.13 -8.28 -10.53
CA GLU A 126 -32.49 -8.27 -9.98
C GLU A 126 -32.59 -8.96 -8.60
N LYS A 127 -32.10 -10.19 -8.47
CA LYS A 127 -32.16 -10.94 -7.20
C LYS A 127 -31.46 -10.25 -6.02
N THR A 128 -30.41 -9.46 -6.29
CA THR A 128 -29.61 -8.81 -5.24
C THR A 128 -30.22 -7.48 -4.79
N LEU A 129 -30.86 -6.76 -5.71
CA LEU A 129 -31.30 -5.37 -5.48
C LEU A 129 -32.81 -5.19 -5.35
N THR A 130 -33.61 -6.22 -5.58
CA THR A 130 -35.06 -6.17 -5.33
C THR A 130 -35.39 -6.37 -3.85
N PHE A 131 -36.54 -5.83 -3.43
CA PHE A 131 -37.04 -6.03 -2.08
C PHE A 131 -37.67 -7.43 -1.94
N ARG A 132 -37.21 -8.20 -0.96
CA ARG A 132 -37.67 -9.59 -0.74
C ARG A 132 -37.52 -9.99 0.72
N HIS A 133 -37.97 -11.19 1.09
CA HIS A 133 -37.68 -11.79 2.39
C HIS A 133 -36.56 -12.83 2.29
N LEU A 134 -35.79 -12.99 3.37
CA LEU A 134 -34.84 -14.10 3.49
C LEU A 134 -35.58 -15.40 3.80
N ASN A 135 -35.12 -16.48 3.17
CA ASN A 135 -35.57 -17.82 3.52
C ASN A 135 -34.67 -18.44 4.63
N ASN A 136 -35.09 -19.59 5.14
CA ASN A 136 -34.38 -20.29 6.22
C ASN A 136 -32.98 -20.78 5.81
N GLU A 137 -32.78 -21.14 4.54
CA GLU A 137 -31.49 -21.60 4.01
C GLU A 137 -30.49 -20.45 3.94
N GLU A 138 -30.91 -19.27 3.48
CA GLU A 138 -30.09 -18.05 3.42
C GLU A 138 -29.72 -17.57 4.82
N THR A 139 -30.66 -17.65 5.76
CA THR A 139 -30.41 -17.33 7.17
C THR A 139 -29.36 -18.28 7.77
N SER A 140 -29.54 -19.58 7.56
CA SER A 140 -28.59 -20.60 8.02
C SER A 140 -27.22 -20.47 7.36
N PHE A 141 -27.17 -20.05 6.10
CA PHE A 141 -25.93 -19.81 5.39
C PHE A 141 -25.19 -18.59 5.97
N LEU A 142 -25.88 -17.50 6.27
CA LEU A 142 -25.28 -16.32 6.91
C LEU A 142 -24.61 -16.68 8.24
N GLU A 143 -25.31 -17.41 9.11
CA GLU A 143 -24.77 -17.83 10.41
C GLU A 143 -23.51 -18.67 10.24
N LYS A 144 -23.58 -19.74 9.42
CA LYS A 144 -22.43 -20.60 9.12
C LYS A 144 -21.26 -19.85 8.48
N PHE A 145 -21.56 -18.93 7.58
CA PHE A 145 -20.53 -18.15 6.88
C PHE A 145 -19.79 -17.23 7.84
N VAL A 146 -20.50 -16.52 8.74
CA VAL A 146 -19.90 -15.67 9.76
C VAL A 146 -19.00 -16.48 10.70
N ASP A 147 -19.50 -17.61 11.20
CA ASP A 147 -18.75 -18.45 12.12
C ASP A 147 -17.47 -18.98 11.49
N LYS A 148 -17.56 -19.47 10.24
CA LYS A 148 -16.38 -19.91 9.47
C LYS A 148 -15.39 -18.77 9.25
N LEU A 149 -15.89 -17.58 8.91
CA LEU A 149 -15.07 -16.40 8.64
C LEU A 149 -14.26 -15.97 9.86
N ILE A 150 -14.86 -15.93 11.05
CA ILE A 150 -14.18 -15.55 12.30
C ILE A 150 -13.05 -16.54 12.64
N LEU A 151 -13.24 -17.82 12.32
CA LEU A 151 -12.27 -18.88 12.58
C LEU A 151 -11.12 -18.95 11.56
N LEU A 152 -11.14 -18.20 10.46
CA LEU A 152 -10.01 -18.17 9.51
C LEU A 152 -8.73 -17.59 10.14
N GLU A 153 -7.56 -18.08 9.76
CA GLU A 153 -6.27 -17.41 10.03
C GLU A 153 -6.30 -15.93 9.64
N ARG A 154 -5.59 -15.06 10.40
CA ARG A 154 -5.67 -13.60 10.25
C ARG A 154 -5.43 -13.12 8.83
N ASP A 155 -4.40 -13.63 8.16
CA ASP A 155 -4.05 -13.22 6.81
C ASP A 155 -5.14 -13.57 5.78
N LYS A 156 -5.75 -14.76 5.92
CA LYS A 156 -6.88 -15.19 5.08
C LYS A 156 -8.12 -14.37 5.37
N TYR A 157 -8.42 -14.13 6.65
CA TYR A 157 -9.53 -13.26 7.06
C TYR A 157 -9.41 -11.86 6.45
N ASN A 158 -8.23 -11.23 6.55
CA ASN A 158 -7.98 -9.90 6.02
C ASN A 158 -8.16 -9.87 4.50
N ALA A 159 -7.66 -10.87 3.78
CA ALA A 159 -7.84 -10.98 2.34
C ALA A 159 -9.31 -11.19 1.93
N VAL A 160 -10.05 -12.04 2.64
CA VAL A 160 -11.49 -12.25 2.37
C VAL A 160 -12.28 -10.98 2.66
N ILE A 161 -12.06 -10.31 3.79
CA ILE A 161 -12.75 -9.04 4.10
C ILE A 161 -12.46 -7.99 3.03
N ALA A 162 -11.22 -7.89 2.54
CA ALA A 162 -10.88 -7.00 1.43
C ALA A 162 -11.67 -7.38 0.15
N ALA A 163 -11.74 -8.67 -0.19
CA ALA A 163 -12.54 -9.13 -1.34
C ALA A 163 -14.05 -8.83 -1.17
N LEU A 164 -14.61 -9.01 0.03
CA LEU A 164 -16.01 -8.69 0.32
C LEU A 164 -16.29 -7.19 0.24
N LYS A 165 -15.37 -6.34 0.69
CA LYS A 165 -15.47 -4.88 0.53
C LYS A 165 -15.47 -4.49 -0.94
N THR A 166 -14.55 -5.05 -1.74
CA THR A 166 -14.46 -4.79 -3.18
C THR A 166 -15.70 -5.29 -3.93
N TYR A 167 -16.21 -6.47 -3.58
CA TYR A 167 -17.45 -7.03 -4.13
C TYR A 167 -18.64 -6.09 -3.91
N ASN A 168 -18.82 -5.60 -2.68
CA ASN A 168 -19.90 -4.67 -2.36
C ASN A 168 -19.70 -3.30 -3.03
N ALA A 169 -18.46 -2.83 -3.14
CA ALA A 169 -18.14 -1.59 -3.84
C ALA A 169 -18.47 -1.71 -5.34
N ALA A 170 -18.20 -2.85 -5.98
CA ALA A 170 -18.57 -3.12 -7.37
C ALA A 170 -20.09 -2.99 -7.58
N ILE A 171 -20.91 -3.53 -6.67
CA ILE A 171 -22.37 -3.39 -6.75
C ILE A 171 -22.80 -1.92 -6.61
N LYS A 172 -22.20 -1.17 -5.67
CA LYS A 172 -22.51 0.26 -5.48
C LYS A 172 -22.17 1.09 -6.70
N LEU A 173 -21.07 0.76 -7.38
CA LEU A 173 -20.56 1.47 -8.54
C LEU A 173 -21.32 1.15 -9.83
N LEU A 174 -22.15 0.11 -9.84
CA LEU A 174 -22.92 -0.30 -11.02
C LEU A 174 -23.81 0.83 -11.57
N ASP A 175 -24.22 1.76 -10.72
CA ASP A 175 -25.02 2.94 -11.10
C ASP A 175 -24.22 4.03 -11.82
N ASP A 176 -22.91 4.09 -11.57
CA ASP A 176 -22.04 5.19 -12.02
C ASP A 176 -21.08 4.74 -13.15
N ASP A 177 -20.46 3.55 -13.02
CA ASP A 177 -19.54 2.98 -14.03
C ASP A 177 -19.55 1.45 -14.01
N ILE A 178 -20.32 0.85 -14.94
CA ILE A 178 -20.41 -0.60 -15.11
C ILE A 178 -19.07 -1.25 -15.53
N CYS A 179 -18.21 -0.57 -16.28
CA CYS A 179 -16.94 -1.14 -16.74
C CYS A 179 -15.97 -1.29 -15.56
N LEU A 180 -15.92 -0.27 -14.71
CA LEU A 180 -15.15 -0.33 -13.48
C LEU A 180 -15.76 -1.31 -12.48
N ALA A 181 -17.08 -1.32 -12.31
CA ALA A 181 -17.77 -2.32 -11.47
C ALA A 181 -17.45 -3.75 -11.91
N TYR A 182 -17.50 -4.04 -13.21
CA TYR A 182 -17.14 -5.34 -13.78
C TYR A 182 -15.69 -5.70 -13.47
N SER A 183 -14.77 -4.75 -13.64
CA SER A 183 -13.34 -4.95 -13.34
C SER A 183 -13.09 -5.20 -11.85
N MET A 184 -13.82 -4.52 -10.97
CA MET A 184 -13.74 -4.71 -9.52
C MET A 184 -14.13 -6.12 -9.08
N LEU A 185 -15.11 -6.75 -9.74
CA LEU A 185 -15.45 -8.15 -9.49
C LEU A 185 -14.29 -9.10 -9.85
N VAL A 186 -13.57 -8.82 -10.94
CA VAL A 186 -12.36 -9.58 -11.31
C VAL A 186 -11.25 -9.37 -10.27
N TYR A 187 -11.03 -8.13 -9.80
CA TYR A 187 -10.04 -7.84 -8.76
C TYR A 187 -10.28 -8.60 -7.47
N CYS A 188 -11.55 -8.82 -7.08
CA CYS A 188 -11.89 -9.61 -5.89
C CYS A 188 -11.22 -10.98 -5.94
N ILE A 189 -11.40 -11.69 -7.05
CA ILE A 189 -10.85 -13.03 -7.24
C ILE A 189 -9.34 -12.97 -7.46
N GLU A 190 -8.82 -12.02 -8.24
CA GLU A 190 -7.37 -11.87 -8.46
C GLU A 190 -6.61 -11.67 -7.15
N SER A 191 -7.16 -10.86 -6.22
CA SER A 191 -6.54 -10.61 -4.93
C SER A 191 -6.42 -11.88 -4.07
N LEU A 192 -7.37 -12.80 -4.21
CA LEU A 192 -7.37 -14.09 -3.53
C LEU A 192 -6.47 -15.10 -4.25
N SER A 193 -6.56 -15.18 -5.59
CA SER A 193 -5.77 -16.15 -6.37
C SER A 193 -4.28 -15.87 -6.22
N GLN A 194 -3.84 -14.62 -6.39
CA GLN A 194 -2.42 -14.26 -6.29
C GLN A 194 -1.79 -14.62 -4.94
N ARG A 195 -2.59 -14.67 -3.86
CA ARG A 195 -2.13 -14.95 -2.50
C ARG A 195 -2.27 -16.41 -2.08
N PHE A 196 -3.27 -17.13 -2.61
CA PHE A 196 -3.68 -18.45 -2.08
C PHE A 196 -3.94 -19.54 -3.14
N ASP A 197 -3.49 -19.38 -4.40
CA ASP A 197 -3.75 -20.33 -5.48
C ASP A 197 -2.79 -21.54 -5.58
N GLY A 198 -1.62 -21.47 -4.94
CA GLY A 198 -0.57 -22.49 -5.06
C GLY A 198 -0.13 -22.79 -6.51
N TYR A 199 -0.34 -21.86 -7.45
CA TYR A 199 -0.21 -22.15 -8.88
C TYR A 199 1.21 -22.02 -9.42
N ILE A 200 1.63 -23.09 -10.10
CA ILE A 200 2.87 -23.19 -10.87
C ILE A 200 2.52 -23.09 -12.38
N PRO A 201 3.02 -22.07 -13.08
CA PRO A 201 2.75 -21.83 -14.50
C PRO A 201 3.45 -22.85 -15.41
N LYS A 202 2.81 -23.18 -16.54
CA LYS A 202 3.33 -24.15 -17.51
C LYS A 202 3.51 -23.53 -18.90
N TRP A 203 4.32 -24.16 -19.76
CA TRP A 203 4.55 -23.68 -21.13
C TRP A 203 3.31 -23.76 -22.02
N GLU A 204 2.37 -24.63 -21.70
CA GLU A 204 1.07 -24.72 -22.37
C GLU A 204 0.18 -23.50 -22.12
N ASP A 205 0.44 -22.77 -21.05
CA ASP A 205 -0.33 -21.57 -20.67
C ASP A 205 0.14 -20.30 -21.43
N TYR A 206 1.19 -20.42 -22.24
CA TYR A 206 1.77 -19.33 -23.01
C TYR A 206 0.95 -18.99 -24.27
N ASN A 207 1.01 -17.75 -24.75
CA ASN A 207 0.33 -17.34 -25.97
C ASN A 207 0.77 -18.24 -27.14
N GLN A 208 -0.18 -18.92 -27.81
CA GLN A 208 0.13 -19.92 -28.84
C GLN A 208 0.89 -19.37 -30.06
N GLU A 209 0.61 -18.13 -30.45
CA GLU A 209 1.28 -17.50 -31.58
C GLU A 209 2.75 -17.19 -31.26
N ILE A 210 3.01 -16.68 -30.04
CA ILE A 210 4.35 -16.38 -29.57
C ILE A 210 5.11 -17.68 -29.26
N LYS A 211 4.45 -18.64 -28.62
CA LYS A 211 4.98 -19.99 -28.35
C LYS A 211 5.47 -20.65 -29.64
N GLY A 212 4.67 -20.63 -30.70
CA GLY A 212 5.07 -21.22 -31.99
C GLY A 212 6.28 -20.52 -32.64
N LYS A 213 6.51 -19.23 -32.36
CA LYS A 213 7.72 -18.50 -32.80
C LYS A 213 8.93 -18.86 -31.95
N ILE A 214 8.74 -18.97 -30.62
CA ILE A 214 9.80 -19.29 -29.66
C ILE A 214 10.22 -20.76 -29.78
N ASP A 215 9.30 -21.71 -29.91
CA ASP A 215 9.60 -23.14 -30.08
C ASP A 215 10.48 -23.38 -31.33
N LYS A 216 10.28 -22.60 -32.41
CA LYS A 216 11.11 -22.64 -33.63
C LYS A 216 12.53 -22.09 -33.44
N LEU A 217 12.74 -21.22 -32.46
CA LEU A 217 14.04 -20.67 -32.11
C LEU A 217 14.73 -21.56 -31.08
N VAL A 218 13.97 -22.05 -30.10
CA VAL A 218 14.42 -22.97 -29.06
C VAL A 218 14.87 -24.31 -29.65
N SER A 219 14.22 -24.80 -30.72
CA SER A 219 14.65 -26.01 -31.42
C SER A 219 16.00 -25.89 -32.15
N LYS A 220 16.57 -24.68 -32.24
CA LYS A 220 17.87 -24.41 -32.88
C LYS A 220 19.01 -24.19 -31.89
N ILE A 221 18.72 -24.15 -30.59
CA ILE A 221 19.71 -23.98 -29.53
C ILE A 221 19.86 -25.29 -28.75
N ASP A 222 20.88 -25.35 -27.91
CA ASP A 222 21.08 -26.47 -27.00
C ASP A 222 19.84 -26.70 -26.13
N LYS A 223 19.52 -27.97 -25.89
CA LYS A 223 18.28 -28.38 -25.22
C LYS A 223 18.21 -27.86 -23.79
N ASP A 224 19.33 -27.85 -23.06
CA ASP A 224 19.36 -27.41 -21.66
C ASP A 224 19.17 -25.90 -21.57
N ILE A 225 19.81 -25.14 -22.47
CA ILE A 225 19.63 -23.69 -22.61
C ILE A 225 18.19 -23.35 -23.06
N GLY A 226 17.63 -24.16 -23.95
CA GLY A 226 16.26 -24.03 -24.43
C GLY A 226 15.23 -24.23 -23.33
N GLU A 227 15.41 -25.25 -22.49
CA GLU A 227 14.56 -25.51 -21.33
C GLU A 227 14.69 -24.41 -20.27
N GLU A 228 15.90 -23.87 -20.04
CA GLU A 228 16.12 -22.75 -19.13
C GLU A 228 15.47 -21.45 -19.64
N LEU A 229 15.59 -21.16 -20.93
CA LEU A 229 14.94 -20.01 -21.57
C LEU A 229 13.41 -20.11 -21.48
N ILE A 230 12.85 -21.30 -21.72
CA ILE A 230 11.42 -21.56 -21.53
C ILE A 230 11.02 -21.34 -20.06
N ARG A 231 11.81 -21.82 -19.09
CA ARG A 231 11.54 -21.59 -17.66
C ARG A 231 11.54 -20.10 -17.31
N ILE A 232 12.48 -19.32 -17.84
CA ILE A 232 12.55 -17.86 -17.64
C ILE A 232 11.35 -17.16 -18.29
N LEU A 233 10.93 -17.56 -19.48
CA LEU A 233 9.78 -16.95 -20.17
C LEU A 233 8.45 -17.32 -19.52
N VAL A 234 8.28 -18.58 -19.10
CA VAL A 234 7.15 -19.01 -18.26
C VAL A 234 7.18 -18.29 -16.90
N SER A 235 8.33 -17.74 -16.51
CA SER A 235 8.46 -16.92 -15.31
C SER A 235 7.94 -15.47 -15.47
N ASP A 236 7.55 -15.03 -16.67
CA ASP A 236 6.92 -13.72 -16.92
C ASP A 236 5.60 -13.56 -16.14
N SER A 237 5.34 -12.38 -15.59
CA SER A 237 4.25 -12.09 -14.65
C SER A 237 2.87 -12.06 -15.30
N HIS A 238 2.71 -11.60 -16.54
CA HIS A 238 1.37 -11.31 -17.09
C HIS A 238 0.59 -12.57 -17.50
N LEU A 239 1.24 -13.54 -18.16
CA LEU A 239 0.60 -14.81 -18.54
C LEU A 239 0.30 -15.69 -17.33
N LYS A 240 1.11 -15.58 -16.28
CA LYS A 240 0.82 -16.21 -14.99
C LYS A 240 -0.52 -15.75 -14.44
N LEU A 241 -0.81 -14.46 -14.46
CA LEU A 241 -1.97 -13.91 -13.75
C LEU A 241 -3.31 -14.36 -14.34
N SER A 242 -3.46 -14.40 -15.67
CA SER A 242 -4.70 -14.86 -16.32
C SER A 242 -4.94 -16.35 -16.07
N SER A 243 -3.93 -17.19 -16.27
CA SER A 243 -4.06 -18.64 -16.06
C SER A 243 -4.25 -19.00 -14.58
N ARG A 244 -3.59 -18.27 -13.66
CA ARG A 244 -3.85 -18.33 -12.21
C ARG A 244 -5.29 -18.04 -11.87
N PHE A 245 -5.81 -16.93 -12.39
CA PHE A 245 -7.19 -16.51 -12.20
C PHE A 245 -8.16 -17.61 -12.66
N VAL A 246 -8.02 -18.10 -13.90
CA VAL A 246 -8.90 -19.14 -14.45
C VAL A 246 -8.87 -20.39 -13.58
N LYS A 247 -7.67 -20.89 -13.24
CA LYS A 247 -7.53 -22.13 -12.45
C LYS A 247 -8.08 -21.97 -11.03
N PHE A 248 -7.83 -20.83 -10.40
CA PHE A 248 -8.34 -20.54 -9.06
C PHE A 248 -9.87 -20.52 -9.06
N VAL A 249 -10.49 -19.88 -10.04
CA VAL A 249 -11.96 -19.86 -10.19
C VAL A 249 -12.49 -21.28 -10.40
N THR A 250 -11.97 -22.02 -11.39
CA THR A 250 -12.49 -23.35 -11.71
C THR A 250 -12.34 -24.33 -10.55
N SER A 251 -11.25 -24.24 -9.77
CA SER A 251 -11.05 -25.06 -8.57
C SER A 251 -12.07 -24.80 -7.45
N ASN A 252 -12.75 -23.65 -7.47
CA ASN A 252 -13.72 -23.22 -6.46
C ASN A 252 -15.18 -23.34 -6.90
N LEU A 253 -15.43 -23.81 -8.12
CA LEU A 253 -16.78 -24.13 -8.60
C LEU A 253 -17.02 -25.63 -8.50
N ASN A 254 -18.10 -26.02 -7.82
CA ASN A 254 -18.52 -27.42 -7.67
C ASN A 254 -19.62 -27.76 -8.69
N GLU A 255 -20.05 -29.03 -8.72
CA GLU A 255 -21.09 -29.48 -9.66
C GLU A 255 -22.45 -28.83 -9.42
N GLU A 256 -22.76 -28.47 -8.18
CA GLU A 256 -24.00 -27.77 -7.80
C GLU A 256 -24.14 -26.42 -8.51
N PHE A 257 -23.02 -25.71 -8.72
CA PHE A 257 -22.99 -24.44 -9.45
C PHE A 257 -23.52 -24.54 -10.88
N PHE A 258 -23.34 -25.71 -11.53
CA PHE A 258 -23.77 -25.95 -12.92
C PHE A 258 -25.12 -26.67 -13.00
N THR A 259 -25.70 -27.05 -11.86
CA THR A 259 -26.91 -27.89 -11.80
C THR A 259 -28.01 -27.18 -11.01
N VAL A 260 -28.13 -27.44 -9.70
CA VAL A 260 -29.21 -26.95 -8.85
C VAL A 260 -29.25 -25.42 -8.78
N GLU A 261 -28.08 -24.78 -8.77
CA GLU A 261 -27.98 -23.32 -8.69
C GLU A 261 -28.39 -22.58 -9.98
N CYS A 262 -28.57 -23.30 -11.09
CA CYS A 262 -28.95 -22.73 -12.40
C CYS A 262 -30.45 -22.76 -12.68
N LYS A 263 -31.28 -23.28 -11.76
CA LYS A 263 -32.71 -23.58 -12.01
C LYS A 263 -33.51 -22.40 -12.57
N ASP A 264 -33.24 -21.19 -12.09
CA ASP A 264 -33.99 -19.98 -12.44
C ASP A 264 -33.20 -19.04 -13.39
N ILE A 265 -32.17 -19.55 -14.07
CA ILE A 265 -31.26 -18.77 -14.92
C ILE A 265 -31.55 -19.06 -16.39
N ILE A 266 -31.78 -17.99 -17.17
CA ILE A 266 -32.21 -18.09 -18.57
C ILE A 266 -31.06 -18.61 -19.46
N SER A 267 -29.86 -18.05 -19.28
CA SER A 267 -28.66 -18.45 -20.01
C SER A 267 -27.52 -18.73 -19.02
N PRO A 268 -27.49 -19.93 -18.40
CA PRO A 268 -26.47 -20.27 -17.42
C PRO A 268 -25.11 -20.51 -18.08
N LEU A 269 -24.03 -20.20 -17.36
CA LEU A 269 -22.67 -20.52 -17.77
C LEU A 269 -22.49 -22.04 -17.89
N GLN A 270 -22.11 -22.50 -19.07
CA GLN A 270 -21.88 -23.92 -19.31
C GLN A 270 -20.48 -24.35 -18.86
N LYS A 271 -20.36 -25.57 -18.35
CA LYS A 271 -19.10 -26.13 -17.84
C LYS A 271 -17.99 -26.20 -18.91
N ASN A 272 -18.35 -26.44 -20.17
CA ASN A 272 -17.42 -26.46 -21.30
C ASN A 272 -17.00 -25.05 -21.79
N GLU A 273 -17.75 -24.00 -21.47
CA GLU A 273 -17.47 -22.62 -21.92
C GLU A 273 -16.70 -21.81 -20.87
N ILE A 274 -16.56 -22.32 -19.65
CA ILE A 274 -16.02 -21.57 -18.51
C ILE A 274 -14.64 -20.99 -18.75
N GLU A 275 -13.70 -21.77 -19.29
CA GLU A 275 -12.34 -21.31 -19.49
C GLU A 275 -12.27 -20.15 -20.50
N VAL A 276 -13.04 -20.25 -21.58
CA VAL A 276 -13.12 -19.21 -22.60
C VAL A 276 -13.75 -17.95 -22.02
N ALA A 277 -14.86 -18.10 -21.29
CA ALA A 277 -15.56 -16.99 -20.67
C ALA A 277 -14.68 -16.25 -19.65
N LEU A 278 -13.93 -16.98 -18.82
CA LEU A 278 -13.02 -16.39 -17.82
C LEU A 278 -11.80 -15.71 -18.46
N LYS A 279 -11.22 -16.28 -19.52
CA LYS A 279 -10.14 -15.63 -20.29
C LYS A 279 -10.62 -14.31 -20.91
N ASN A 280 -11.84 -14.30 -21.45
CA ASN A 280 -12.46 -13.10 -22.00
C ASN A 280 -12.71 -12.05 -20.91
N THR A 281 -13.24 -12.45 -19.75
CA THR A 281 -13.42 -11.58 -18.58
C THR A 281 -12.11 -10.93 -18.13
N TYR A 282 -11.03 -11.72 -18.02
CA TYR A 282 -9.71 -11.19 -17.67
C TYR A 282 -9.19 -10.22 -18.73
N SER A 283 -9.37 -10.53 -20.02
CA SER A 283 -8.97 -9.65 -21.11
C SER A 283 -9.73 -8.32 -21.10
N ILE A 284 -11.03 -8.33 -20.80
CA ILE A 284 -11.85 -7.12 -20.67
C ILE A 284 -11.33 -6.25 -19.53
N ARG A 285 -11.13 -6.83 -18.34
CA ARG A 285 -10.55 -6.12 -17.20
C ARG A 285 -9.17 -5.56 -17.55
N SER A 286 -8.30 -6.35 -18.17
CA SER A 286 -6.94 -5.91 -18.53
C SER A 286 -6.98 -4.73 -19.50
N GLY A 287 -7.80 -4.81 -20.55
CA GLY A 287 -7.95 -3.72 -21.52
C GLY A 287 -8.53 -2.45 -20.92
N TYR A 288 -9.54 -2.56 -20.05
CA TYR A 288 -10.13 -1.38 -19.40
C TYR A 288 -9.14 -0.71 -18.44
N VAL A 289 -8.38 -1.49 -17.68
CA VAL A 289 -7.51 -0.94 -16.62
C VAL A 289 -6.24 -0.32 -17.18
N HIS A 290 -5.67 -0.91 -18.25
CA HIS A 290 -4.42 -0.44 -18.83
C HIS A 290 -4.63 0.56 -19.98
N GLU A 291 -5.75 0.47 -20.69
CA GLU A 291 -5.98 1.24 -21.92
C GLU A 291 -7.32 2.00 -21.92
N LEU A 292 -8.14 1.89 -20.86
CA LEU A 292 -9.53 2.39 -20.82
C LEU A 292 -10.39 1.87 -21.97
N LYS A 293 -10.02 0.71 -22.51
CA LYS A 293 -10.72 0.06 -23.60
C LYS A 293 -12.04 -0.52 -23.09
N ARG A 294 -13.15 0.09 -23.51
CA ARG A 294 -14.49 -0.37 -23.14
C ARG A 294 -14.80 -1.73 -23.80
N PRO A 295 -15.49 -2.65 -23.09
CA PRO A 295 -16.03 -3.85 -23.69
C PRO A 295 -17.14 -3.50 -24.69
N THR A 296 -17.54 -4.48 -25.48
CA THR A 296 -18.65 -4.38 -26.44
C THR A 296 -19.94 -3.93 -25.74
N SER A 297 -20.71 -3.04 -26.38
CA SER A 297 -21.91 -2.44 -25.79
C SER A 297 -22.95 -3.46 -25.31
N GLN A 298 -23.07 -4.61 -25.97
CA GLN A 298 -23.98 -5.69 -25.56
C GLN A 298 -23.69 -6.20 -24.14
N LEU A 299 -22.42 -6.19 -23.71
CA LEU A 299 -22.04 -6.61 -22.35
C LEU A 299 -22.46 -5.58 -21.28
N LEU A 300 -22.65 -4.34 -21.70
CA LEU A 300 -22.97 -3.21 -20.82
C LEU A 300 -24.48 -2.94 -20.75
N MET A 301 -25.28 -3.60 -21.58
CA MET A 301 -26.73 -3.44 -21.61
C MET A 301 -27.39 -4.32 -20.54
N ALA A 302 -28.30 -3.74 -19.76
CA ALA A 302 -28.94 -4.42 -18.64
C ALA A 302 -29.78 -5.64 -19.08
N ASP A 303 -30.44 -5.55 -20.24
CA ASP A 303 -31.29 -6.61 -20.79
C ASP A 303 -30.53 -7.93 -21.02
N PHE A 304 -29.25 -7.85 -21.38
CA PHE A 304 -28.42 -9.05 -21.55
C PHE A 304 -27.89 -9.60 -20.23
N SER A 305 -27.86 -8.80 -19.15
CA SER A 305 -27.43 -9.24 -17.82
C SER A 305 -28.56 -9.81 -16.98
N LYS A 306 -29.80 -9.36 -17.23
CA LYS A 306 -30.98 -9.75 -16.45
C LYS A 306 -31.20 -11.27 -16.48
N ASN A 307 -30.99 -11.93 -15.34
CA ASN A 307 -31.15 -13.40 -15.16
C ASN A 307 -30.35 -14.26 -16.16
N CYS A 308 -29.29 -13.71 -16.74
CA CYS A 308 -28.40 -14.39 -17.69
C CYS A 308 -26.96 -14.32 -17.20
N ASP A 309 -26.21 -15.41 -17.34
CA ASP A 309 -24.78 -15.42 -16.99
C ASP A 309 -23.90 -15.02 -18.15
N THR A 310 -24.32 -15.41 -19.34
CA THR A 310 -23.51 -15.37 -20.53
C THR A 310 -24.22 -14.62 -21.64
N VAL A 311 -23.42 -13.89 -22.40
CA VAL A 311 -23.82 -13.35 -23.69
C VAL A 311 -22.86 -13.88 -24.74
N ARG A 312 -23.41 -14.36 -25.85
CA ARG A 312 -22.61 -14.85 -26.99
C ARG A 312 -22.52 -13.73 -28.01
N ILE A 313 -21.30 -13.29 -28.29
CA ILE A 313 -21.02 -12.23 -29.27
C ILE A 313 -20.11 -12.84 -30.33
N TRP A 314 -20.63 -12.96 -31.54
CA TRP A 314 -20.03 -13.76 -32.62
C TRP A 314 -19.76 -15.21 -32.17
N ASN A 315 -18.51 -15.67 -32.21
CA ASN A 315 -18.12 -17.03 -31.84
C ASN A 315 -17.53 -17.14 -30.42
N ASN A 316 -17.69 -16.12 -29.58
CA ASN A 316 -17.14 -16.09 -28.22
C ASN A 316 -18.24 -15.93 -27.16
N THR A 317 -18.00 -16.54 -26.01
CA THR A 317 -18.85 -16.45 -24.82
C THR A 317 -18.24 -15.48 -23.82
N TYR A 318 -19.06 -14.56 -23.31
CA TYR A 318 -18.66 -13.55 -22.33
C TYR A 318 -19.55 -13.64 -21.09
N LEU A 319 -18.97 -13.45 -19.90
CA LEU A 319 -19.76 -13.32 -18.67
C LEU A 319 -20.40 -11.94 -18.60
N THR A 320 -21.71 -11.89 -18.45
CA THR A 320 -22.46 -10.68 -18.08
C THR A 320 -22.07 -10.22 -16.68
N PHE A 321 -22.52 -9.03 -16.27
CA PHE A 321 -22.27 -8.58 -14.90
C PHE A 321 -22.90 -9.52 -13.86
N ASN A 322 -24.14 -9.97 -14.07
CA ASN A 322 -24.81 -10.94 -13.18
C ASN A 322 -24.11 -12.30 -13.14
N GLY A 323 -23.67 -12.81 -14.30
CA GLY A 323 -22.93 -14.06 -14.40
C GLY A 323 -21.61 -14.00 -13.65
N LEU A 324 -20.84 -12.92 -13.84
CA LEU A 324 -19.61 -12.69 -13.11
C LEU A 324 -19.87 -12.55 -11.61
N LEU A 325 -20.94 -11.84 -11.21
CA LEU A 325 -21.33 -11.70 -9.81
C LEU A 325 -21.61 -13.08 -9.17
N ARG A 326 -22.36 -13.96 -9.85
CA ARG A 326 -22.61 -15.32 -9.33
C ARG A 326 -21.32 -16.13 -9.21
N VAL A 327 -20.45 -16.08 -10.22
CA VAL A 327 -19.14 -16.75 -10.18
C VAL A 327 -18.32 -16.27 -8.98
N VAL A 328 -18.17 -14.95 -8.81
CA VAL A 328 -17.40 -14.37 -7.69
C VAL A 328 -17.97 -14.79 -6.34
N ARG A 329 -19.29 -14.70 -6.20
CA ARG A 329 -19.99 -15.12 -4.99
C ARG A 329 -19.72 -16.58 -4.65
N LYS A 330 -19.83 -17.49 -5.64
CA LYS A 330 -19.56 -18.91 -5.43
C LYS A 330 -18.09 -19.14 -5.08
N VAL A 331 -17.16 -18.51 -5.80
CA VAL A 331 -15.72 -18.66 -5.57
C VAL A 331 -15.33 -18.23 -4.16
N ILE A 332 -15.75 -17.03 -3.71
CA ILE A 332 -15.43 -16.55 -2.36
C ILE A 332 -16.06 -17.45 -1.29
N SER A 333 -17.33 -17.85 -1.49
CA SER A 333 -18.03 -18.74 -0.55
C SER A 333 -17.32 -20.10 -0.41
N SER A 334 -17.01 -20.74 -1.55
CA SER A 334 -16.27 -22.00 -1.59
C SER A 334 -14.87 -21.85 -0.98
N PHE A 335 -14.17 -20.75 -1.27
CA PHE A 335 -12.84 -20.50 -0.73
C PHE A 335 -12.88 -20.46 0.80
N VAL A 336 -13.79 -19.69 1.39
CA VAL A 336 -13.96 -19.57 2.86
C VAL A 336 -14.32 -20.92 3.47
N MET A 337 -15.30 -21.63 2.89
CA MET A 337 -15.80 -22.90 3.44
C MET A 337 -14.76 -24.03 3.41
N LYS A 338 -13.80 -23.99 2.47
CA LYS A 338 -12.71 -24.96 2.35
C LYS A 338 -11.54 -24.72 3.31
N GLN A 339 -11.43 -23.56 3.94
CA GLN A 339 -10.29 -23.26 4.80
C GLN A 339 -10.38 -23.99 6.14
N ASP A 340 -9.21 -24.29 6.70
CA ASP A 340 -9.09 -24.78 8.07
C ASP A 340 -9.53 -23.73 9.10
N GLU A 341 -10.05 -24.22 10.22
CA GLU A 341 -10.50 -23.38 11.34
C GLU A 341 -9.42 -23.29 12.41
N LEU A 342 -9.15 -22.06 12.85
CA LEU A 342 -8.21 -21.75 13.90
C LEU A 342 -8.92 -20.95 15.00
N LYS A 343 -9.12 -21.56 16.17
CA LYS A 343 -9.86 -20.93 17.29
C LYS A 343 -9.06 -19.83 17.98
N ILE A 344 -7.76 -20.05 18.17
CA ILE A 344 -6.84 -19.12 18.84
C ILE A 344 -5.61 -18.95 17.97
N GLU A 345 -5.15 -17.70 17.83
CA GLU A 345 -4.00 -17.36 17.01
C GLU A 345 -3.11 -16.35 17.73
N LYS A 346 -1.81 -16.62 17.81
CA LYS A 346 -0.84 -15.69 18.41
C LYS A 346 -0.47 -14.64 17.37
N TYR A 347 -1.09 -13.46 17.46
CA TYR A 347 -0.94 -12.39 16.48
C TYR A 347 -0.84 -11.02 17.18
N ASN A 348 0.00 -10.10 16.68
CA ASN A 348 0.11 -8.75 17.24
C ASN A 348 -1.02 -7.84 16.72
N TRP A 349 -2.23 -8.06 17.23
CA TRP A 349 -3.43 -7.34 16.83
C TRP A 349 -3.43 -5.84 17.22
N TYR A 350 -2.58 -5.43 18.18
CA TYR A 350 -2.56 -4.06 18.68
C TYR A 350 -2.13 -3.05 17.61
N ASN A 351 -1.21 -3.44 16.72
CA ASN A 351 -0.71 -2.60 15.63
C ASN A 351 -1.72 -2.44 14.46
N GLU A 352 -2.80 -3.23 14.45
CA GLU A 352 -3.85 -3.15 13.42
C GLU A 352 -5.09 -2.39 13.91
N LEU A 353 -5.04 -1.79 15.10
CA LEU A 353 -6.15 -0.99 15.58
C LEU A 353 -6.32 0.27 14.70
N PRO A 354 -7.56 0.63 14.34
CA PRO A 354 -7.79 1.75 13.44
C PRO A 354 -7.38 3.07 14.08
N ASN A 355 -7.04 4.05 13.23
CA ASN A 355 -6.60 5.40 13.62
C ASN A 355 -5.25 5.46 14.35
N GLN A 356 -4.40 4.44 14.19
CA GLN A 356 -2.98 4.55 14.55
C GLN A 356 -2.20 5.20 13.41
N ILE A 357 -1.30 6.11 13.77
CA ILE A 357 -0.38 6.75 12.82
C ILE A 357 1.03 6.51 13.36
N GLU A 358 1.87 5.87 12.55
CA GLU A 358 3.31 5.80 12.82
C GLU A 358 3.94 7.11 12.33
N VAL A 359 4.43 7.91 13.27
CA VAL A 359 5.13 9.16 12.98
C VAL A 359 6.59 8.98 13.39
N PRO A 360 7.57 9.12 12.47
CA PRO A 360 8.96 9.12 12.85
C PRO A 360 9.21 10.28 13.82
N LEU A 361 9.81 9.99 14.97
CA LEU A 361 10.17 11.03 15.93
C LEU A 361 11.17 12.00 15.30
N SER A 362 10.98 13.30 15.57
CA SER A 362 11.97 14.32 15.21
C SER A 362 13.36 13.90 15.72
N PRO A 363 14.43 14.05 14.91
CA PRO A 363 15.81 13.77 15.32
C PRO A 363 16.16 14.29 16.71
N GLU A 364 15.70 15.49 17.06
CA GLU A 364 15.92 16.15 18.36
C GLU A 364 15.55 15.29 19.58
N LEU A 365 14.58 14.38 19.44
CA LEU A 365 14.10 13.55 20.54
C LEU A 365 14.96 12.30 20.78
N TRP A 366 15.77 11.90 19.79
CA TRP A 366 16.47 10.62 19.83
C TRP A 366 17.98 10.68 19.51
N VAL A 367 18.48 11.67 18.77
CA VAL A 367 19.91 11.72 18.36
C VAL A 367 20.88 11.86 19.54
N SER A 368 20.43 12.40 20.69
CA SER A 368 21.24 12.47 21.92
C SER A 368 21.13 11.22 22.80
N LYS A 369 20.29 10.23 22.43
CA LYS A 369 20.02 9.05 23.27
C LYS A 369 21.12 8.00 23.09
N GLU A 370 21.99 7.92 24.06
CA GLU A 370 23.11 6.98 24.08
C GLU A 370 22.67 5.50 24.11
N GLN A 371 21.50 5.17 24.65
CA GLN A 371 21.05 3.77 24.76
C GLN A 371 20.75 3.13 23.40
N ASN A 372 20.55 3.94 22.36
CA ASN A 372 20.23 3.47 21.03
C ASN A 372 21.46 3.33 20.13
N VAL A 373 22.66 3.68 20.61
CA VAL A 373 23.90 3.61 19.83
C VAL A 373 24.28 2.16 19.51
N HIS A 374 24.49 1.88 18.23
CA HIS A 374 24.87 0.56 17.72
C HIS A 374 25.86 0.68 16.55
N LYS A 375 26.68 -0.34 16.30
CA LYS A 375 27.72 -0.33 15.24
C LYS A 375 27.18 -0.08 13.82
N ASP A 376 25.88 -0.28 13.62
CA ASP A 376 25.23 -0.25 12.31
C ASP A 376 24.40 1.03 12.06
N ASN A 377 24.30 1.94 13.04
CA ASN A 377 23.39 3.08 12.95
C ASN A 377 24.05 4.47 12.99
N ALA A 378 25.37 4.57 12.92
CA ALA A 378 26.08 5.86 12.91
C ALA A 378 25.64 6.78 11.77
N VAL A 379 25.37 6.22 10.58
CA VAL A 379 24.81 6.99 9.45
C VAL A 379 23.51 7.69 9.81
N ALA A 380 22.61 7.01 10.55
CA ALA A 380 21.34 7.60 10.97
C ALA A 380 21.58 8.76 11.94
N TYR A 381 22.51 8.63 12.89
CA TYR A 381 22.88 9.71 13.81
C TYR A 381 23.52 10.90 13.10
N PHE A 382 24.40 10.67 12.13
CA PHE A 382 24.96 11.73 11.29
C PHE A 382 23.86 12.52 10.56
N ILE A 383 22.96 11.82 9.84
CA ILE A 383 21.85 12.46 9.13
C ILE A 383 20.90 13.17 10.10
N GLY A 384 20.61 12.55 11.25
CA GLY A 384 19.73 13.12 12.27
C GLY A 384 20.30 14.40 12.87
N PHE A 385 21.58 14.41 13.24
CA PHE A 385 22.24 15.62 13.74
C PHE A 385 22.38 16.69 12.66
N LEU A 386 22.69 16.31 11.42
CA LEU A 386 22.72 17.22 10.29
C LEU A 386 21.36 17.89 10.05
N GLN A 387 20.26 17.16 10.24
CA GLN A 387 18.92 17.71 10.16
C GLN A 387 18.64 18.68 11.32
N CYS A 388 19.11 18.40 12.53
CA CYS A 388 19.04 19.35 13.64
C CYS A 388 19.82 20.64 13.33
N TYR A 389 21.04 20.52 12.81
CA TYR A 389 21.87 21.67 12.43
C TYR A 389 21.18 22.54 11.37
N LEU A 390 20.72 21.94 10.28
CA LEU A 390 20.06 22.66 9.19
C LEU A 390 18.63 23.13 9.52
N SER A 391 18.13 22.89 10.73
CA SER A 391 16.86 23.44 11.18
C SER A 391 16.97 24.92 11.59
N GLY A 392 18.19 25.45 11.75
CA GLY A 392 18.43 26.84 12.15
C GLY A 392 18.08 27.14 13.61
N LYS A 393 17.81 26.12 14.44
CA LYS A 393 17.48 26.29 15.86
C LYS A 393 18.71 26.70 16.68
N GLU A 394 18.49 27.58 17.66
CA GLU A 394 19.54 28.11 18.54
C GLU A 394 20.21 27.03 19.42
N SER A 395 19.46 26.00 19.82
CA SER A 395 19.96 24.92 20.67
C SER A 395 20.05 23.60 19.89
N LEU A 396 21.27 23.07 19.79
CA LEU A 396 21.53 21.75 19.22
C LEU A 396 21.54 20.67 20.32
N PRO A 397 21.19 19.40 19.99
CA PRO A 397 21.27 18.31 20.95
C PRO A 397 22.70 18.05 21.43
N ASP A 398 22.87 17.71 22.71
CA ASP A 398 24.16 17.25 23.25
C ASP A 398 24.50 15.85 22.72
N MET A 399 25.61 15.75 21.99
CA MET A 399 26.06 14.52 21.36
C MET A 399 27.30 13.91 22.05
N ARG A 400 27.84 14.52 23.11
CA ARG A 400 29.11 14.09 23.74
C ARG A 400 29.08 12.61 24.15
N GLY A 401 28.01 12.20 24.81
CA GLY A 401 27.81 10.81 25.24
C GLY A 401 27.66 9.82 24.08
N VAL A 402 27.00 10.26 23.00
CA VAL A 402 26.81 9.47 21.78
C VAL A 402 28.12 9.29 21.02
N ILE A 403 28.88 10.39 20.83
CA ILE A 403 30.20 10.39 20.19
C ILE A 403 31.13 9.44 20.96
N LYS A 404 31.21 9.56 22.29
CA LYS A 404 32.04 8.68 23.13
C LYS A 404 31.69 7.20 23.00
N LYS A 405 30.42 6.85 22.76
CA LYS A 405 30.04 5.45 22.49
C LYS A 405 30.42 5.01 21.09
N PHE A 406 30.26 5.88 20.09
CA PHE A 406 30.66 5.59 18.72
C PHE A 406 32.17 5.40 18.58
N GLU A 407 32.99 6.24 19.23
CA GLU A 407 34.45 6.08 19.27
C GLU A 407 34.87 4.71 19.82
N LYS A 408 34.17 4.20 20.85
CA LYS A 408 34.45 2.86 21.43
C LYS A 408 34.10 1.70 20.50
N ILE A 409 33.12 1.86 19.61
CA ILE A 409 32.66 0.81 18.69
C ILE A 409 33.14 1.05 17.25
N TYR A 410 34.00 2.04 17.04
CA TYR A 410 34.49 2.45 15.73
C TYR A 410 35.14 1.27 14.99
N ASP A 411 36.07 0.55 15.64
CA ASP A 411 36.84 -0.53 15.00
C ASP A 411 35.96 -1.69 14.50
N VAL A 412 34.83 -1.95 15.17
CA VAL A 412 33.88 -3.03 14.84
C VAL A 412 32.75 -2.58 13.90
N SER A 413 32.73 -1.31 13.51
CA SER A 413 31.76 -0.75 12.58
C SER A 413 32.17 -1.00 11.12
N ASN A 414 31.20 -1.05 10.22
CA ASN A 414 31.50 -1.16 8.78
C ASN A 414 32.05 0.18 8.22
N ALA A 415 32.68 0.15 7.04
CA ALA A 415 33.35 1.31 6.44
C ALA A 415 32.45 2.56 6.38
N LEU A 416 31.20 2.39 5.92
CA LEU A 416 30.26 3.51 5.81
C LEU A 416 29.91 4.13 7.18
N ASN A 417 29.74 3.29 8.21
CA ASN A 417 29.50 3.77 9.56
C ASN A 417 30.77 4.39 10.17
N LYS A 418 31.98 3.91 9.86
CA LYS A 418 33.23 4.54 10.28
C LYS A 418 33.33 5.98 9.75
N THR A 419 33.10 6.17 8.45
CA THR A 419 32.98 7.51 7.84
C THR A 419 31.94 8.36 8.55
N ALA A 420 30.74 7.82 8.81
CA ALA A 420 29.69 8.55 9.50
C ALA A 420 30.06 8.96 10.94
N ILE A 421 30.82 8.14 11.67
CA ILE A 421 31.29 8.45 13.02
C ILE A 421 32.26 9.64 12.98
N VAL A 422 33.24 9.61 12.08
CA VAL A 422 34.21 10.70 11.93
C VAL A 422 33.50 11.98 11.46
N ALA A 423 32.62 11.87 10.47
CA ALA A 423 31.84 13.00 9.95
C ALA A 423 30.92 13.62 11.01
N LEU A 424 30.24 12.79 11.83
CA LEU A 424 29.42 13.27 12.95
C LEU A 424 30.27 13.99 14.00
N THR A 425 31.44 13.43 14.33
CA THR A 425 32.35 14.02 15.31
C THR A 425 32.89 15.36 14.82
N LYS A 426 33.27 15.46 13.53
CA LYS A 426 33.67 16.72 12.89
C LYS A 426 32.52 17.74 12.91
N LEU A 427 31.33 17.34 12.46
CA LEU A 427 30.17 18.22 12.37
C LEU A 427 29.73 18.75 13.74
N TYR A 428 29.60 17.89 14.76
CA TYR A 428 29.18 18.32 16.10
C TYR A 428 30.14 19.35 16.71
N ASN A 429 31.44 19.06 16.68
CA ASN A 429 32.44 19.89 17.37
C ASN A 429 32.75 21.20 16.64
N SER A 430 32.41 21.31 15.35
CA SER A 430 32.59 22.54 14.57
C SER A 430 31.44 23.54 14.73
N VAL A 431 30.24 23.08 15.10
CA VAL A 431 29.04 23.93 15.22
C VAL A 431 28.66 24.26 16.66
N ILE A 432 29.22 23.55 17.65
CA ILE A 432 28.95 23.78 19.07
C ILE A 432 29.99 24.74 19.69
N ARG A 433 29.62 25.39 20.81
CA ARG A 433 30.51 26.27 21.58
C ARG A 433 31.72 25.50 22.11
N GLU A 434 32.86 26.18 22.25
CA GLU A 434 34.12 25.52 22.62
C GLU A 434 34.04 24.74 23.94
N GLU A 435 33.30 25.27 24.91
CA GLU A 435 33.06 24.67 26.23
C GLU A 435 32.24 23.37 26.20
N ASP A 436 31.47 23.15 25.13
CA ASP A 436 30.59 21.98 24.96
C ASP A 436 31.12 20.97 23.93
N ARG A 437 32.32 21.18 23.40
CA ARG A 437 32.99 20.21 22.52
C ARG A 437 33.30 18.91 23.28
N SER A 438 33.31 17.80 22.55
CA SER A 438 33.61 16.47 23.10
C SER A 438 35.09 16.39 23.50
N GLU A 439 35.39 15.81 24.66
CA GLU A 439 36.78 15.62 25.10
C GLU A 439 37.56 14.70 24.14
N GLY A 440 38.80 15.05 23.80
CA GLY A 440 39.67 14.23 22.96
C GLY A 440 39.30 14.18 21.46
N TYR A 441 38.29 14.93 21.03
CA TYR A 441 37.77 14.86 19.65
C TYR A 441 38.82 15.13 18.57
N LYS A 442 39.78 16.04 18.82
CA LYS A 442 40.86 16.38 17.88
C LYS A 442 41.75 15.16 17.61
N GLU A 443 42.21 14.49 18.67
CA GLU A 443 43.04 13.29 18.57
C GLU A 443 42.31 12.16 17.82
N PHE A 444 41.01 12.00 18.08
CA PHE A 444 40.19 11.02 17.37
C PHE A 444 40.07 11.35 15.87
N ILE A 445 39.78 12.61 15.53
CA ILE A 445 39.69 13.06 14.13
C ILE A 445 41.03 12.88 13.41
N ASP A 446 42.14 13.30 14.02
CA ASP A 446 43.47 13.22 13.42
C ASP A 446 43.90 11.78 13.18
N LYS A 447 43.58 10.88 14.12
CA LYS A 447 43.87 9.44 13.99
C LYS A 447 43.08 8.76 12.88
N HIS A 448 41.88 9.25 12.58
CA HIS A 448 40.92 8.63 11.66
C HIS A 448 40.60 9.51 10.44
N SER A 449 41.50 10.45 10.10
CA SER A 449 41.32 11.41 9.01
C SER A 449 41.08 10.76 7.64
N SER A 450 41.71 9.59 7.41
CA SER A 450 41.63 8.82 6.16
C SER A 450 40.19 8.45 5.77
N ASP A 451 39.28 8.26 6.73
CA ASP A 451 37.88 7.94 6.45
C ASP A 451 37.10 9.12 5.83
N THR A 452 37.66 10.33 5.95
CA THR A 452 37.11 11.55 5.35
C THR A 452 37.80 11.97 4.05
N GLU A 453 38.84 11.24 3.64
CA GLU A 453 39.59 11.49 2.39
C GLU A 453 38.95 10.81 1.18
N GLU A 454 38.15 9.75 1.38
CA GLU A 454 37.43 9.09 0.30
C GLU A 454 36.25 9.93 -0.19
N CYS A 455 36.08 10.02 -1.51
CA CYS A 455 34.91 10.65 -2.09
C CYS A 455 33.71 9.72 -1.94
N ASN A 456 32.81 10.08 -1.04
CA ASN A 456 31.53 9.41 -0.86
C ASN A 456 30.48 10.45 -0.46
N ILE A 457 29.22 10.04 -0.49
CA ILE A 457 28.11 10.96 -0.29
C ILE A 457 28.07 11.62 1.10
N ILE A 458 28.61 10.99 2.15
CA ILE A 458 28.69 11.56 3.50
C ILE A 458 29.73 12.67 3.54
N ASN A 459 30.91 12.40 2.98
CA ASN A 459 32.01 13.35 2.94
C ASN A 459 31.70 14.54 2.02
N ILE A 460 31.02 14.31 0.88
CA ILE A 460 30.48 15.37 0.02
C ILE A 460 29.47 16.23 0.79
N ALA A 461 28.56 15.63 1.56
CA ALA A 461 27.61 16.37 2.36
C ALA A 461 28.30 17.24 3.42
N LEU A 462 29.33 16.70 4.08
CA LEU A 462 30.11 17.40 5.09
C LEU A 462 30.92 18.57 4.50
N SER A 463 31.55 18.37 3.34
CA SER A 463 32.41 19.39 2.70
C SER A 463 31.66 20.62 2.22
N LEU A 464 30.34 20.50 2.01
CA LEU A 464 29.49 21.61 1.58
C LEU A 464 29.09 22.52 2.74
N LEU A 465 29.22 22.07 3.99
CA LEU A 465 28.82 22.80 5.18
C LEU A 465 29.88 23.85 5.56
N PRO A 466 29.48 24.99 6.14
CA PRO A 466 30.39 26.08 6.52
C PRO A 466 31.04 25.77 7.87
N VAL A 467 31.65 24.59 8.00
CA VAL A 467 32.29 24.11 9.22
C VAL A 467 33.79 24.30 9.11
N SER A 468 34.38 24.95 10.13
CA SER A 468 35.82 25.12 10.29
C SER A 468 36.50 23.74 10.36
N THR A 469 37.07 23.29 9.24
CA THR A 469 37.95 22.12 9.18
C THR A 469 39.41 22.58 9.32
N GLY A 470 39.73 23.22 10.44
CA GLY A 470 41.11 23.61 10.75
C GLY A 470 41.71 24.70 9.84
N GLU A 471 42.85 25.25 10.24
CA GLU A 471 43.42 26.47 9.66
C GLU A 471 44.17 26.26 8.32
N ASN A 472 44.23 25.04 7.75
CA ASN A 472 45.09 24.75 6.58
C ASN A 472 44.59 23.62 5.65
N GLU A 473 43.30 23.26 5.64
CA GLU A 473 42.82 22.29 4.65
C GLU A 473 42.29 23.02 3.40
N GLU A 474 43.11 23.03 2.34
CA GLU A 474 42.62 23.21 0.97
C GLU A 474 41.39 22.33 0.79
N HIS A 475 40.26 22.92 0.36
CA HIS A 475 39.02 22.21 0.07
C HIS A 475 39.37 20.88 -0.60
N ILE A 476 38.97 19.74 0.00
CA ILE A 476 39.24 18.43 -0.58
C ILE A 476 38.50 18.36 -1.91
N LEU A 477 39.20 18.72 -2.98
CA LEU A 477 38.72 18.79 -4.35
C LEU A 477 38.91 17.40 -4.95
N TRP A 478 38.08 16.44 -4.50
CA TRP A 478 37.91 15.22 -5.28
C TRP A 478 37.57 15.61 -6.72
N ASP A 479 38.09 14.87 -7.68
CA ASP A 479 37.76 15.05 -9.09
C ASP A 479 36.26 15.28 -9.31
N VAL A 480 35.90 16.29 -10.11
CA VAL A 480 34.50 16.74 -10.27
C VAL A 480 33.64 15.62 -10.85
N ASP A 481 34.18 14.83 -11.79
CA ASP A 481 33.47 13.70 -12.39
C ASP A 481 33.26 12.56 -11.38
N LEU A 482 34.19 12.38 -10.44
CA LEU A 482 34.03 11.41 -9.36
C LEU A 482 32.93 11.85 -8.36
N CYS A 483 32.88 13.13 -8.00
CA CYS A 483 31.77 13.71 -7.23
C CYS A 483 30.43 13.56 -7.95
N GLU A 484 30.38 13.86 -9.25
CA GLU A 484 29.20 13.70 -10.10
C GLU A 484 28.69 12.25 -10.06
N LYS A 485 29.59 11.28 -10.22
CA LYS A 485 29.25 9.86 -10.21
C LYS A 485 28.62 9.43 -8.87
N GLU A 486 29.18 9.86 -7.75
CA GLU A 486 28.65 9.53 -6.42
C GLU A 486 27.29 10.18 -6.17
N ILE A 487 27.12 11.46 -6.54
CA ILE A 487 25.84 12.17 -6.41
C ILE A 487 24.77 11.51 -7.31
N GLN A 488 25.08 11.18 -8.55
CA GLN A 488 24.15 10.48 -9.44
C GLN A 488 23.80 9.08 -8.93
N SER A 489 24.76 8.34 -8.37
CA SER A 489 24.54 7.04 -7.75
C SER A 489 23.59 7.17 -6.55
N TYR A 490 23.82 8.14 -5.68
CA TYR A 490 22.93 8.49 -4.57
C TYR A 490 21.51 8.80 -5.06
N MET A 491 21.34 9.69 -6.04
CA MET A 491 20.02 10.08 -6.55
C MET A 491 19.22 8.89 -7.10
N LYS A 492 19.88 7.91 -7.73
CA LYS A 492 19.26 6.67 -8.24
C LYS A 492 18.91 5.67 -7.14
N GLN A 493 19.57 5.73 -5.98
CA GLN A 493 19.47 4.70 -4.93
C GLN A 493 18.75 5.16 -3.65
N ARG A 494 18.61 6.47 -3.40
CA ARG A 494 18.07 7.06 -2.16
C ARG A 494 16.66 6.62 -1.75
N TYR A 495 15.87 6.08 -2.67
CA TYR A 495 14.52 5.56 -2.39
C TYR A 495 14.47 4.05 -2.19
N LYS A 496 15.62 3.36 -2.28
CA LYS A 496 15.71 1.92 -2.00
C LYS A 496 15.82 1.68 -0.50
N HIS A 497 15.32 0.53 -0.05
CA HIS A 497 15.41 0.08 1.33
C HIS A 497 16.88 0.05 1.82
N ASN A 498 17.13 0.48 3.06
CA ASN A 498 18.45 0.55 3.71
C ASN A 498 19.52 1.39 2.95
N ARG A 499 19.11 2.38 2.16
CA ARG A 499 20.05 3.35 1.58
C ARG A 499 20.02 4.67 2.32
N ILE A 500 21.15 5.40 2.23
CA ILE A 500 21.29 6.75 2.76
C ILE A 500 20.24 7.63 2.09
N ARG A 501 19.54 8.42 2.89
CA ARG A 501 18.61 9.44 2.44
C ARG A 501 18.75 10.66 3.32
N PHE A 502 19.14 11.78 2.72
CA PHE A 502 19.05 13.06 3.42
C PHE A 502 17.58 13.48 3.43
N ASN A 503 16.99 13.58 4.62
CA ASN A 503 15.58 13.92 4.78
C ASN A 503 15.31 15.42 4.55
N ASN A 504 16.35 16.24 4.47
CA ASN A 504 16.28 17.66 4.17
C ASN A 504 16.78 17.93 2.74
N SER A 505 15.94 18.54 1.90
CA SER A 505 16.29 18.86 0.50
C SER A 505 17.43 19.87 0.37
N ILE A 506 17.76 20.62 1.44
CA ILE A 506 18.85 21.60 1.44
C ILE A 506 20.19 20.95 1.08
N ILE A 507 20.51 19.79 1.66
CA ILE A 507 21.78 19.09 1.36
C ILE A 507 21.86 18.70 -0.12
N GLU A 508 20.76 18.20 -0.68
CA GLU A 508 20.73 17.80 -2.08
C GLU A 508 20.84 19.01 -3.03
N ILE A 509 20.25 20.14 -2.66
CA ILE A 509 20.40 21.42 -3.37
C ILE A 509 21.86 21.88 -3.30
N LEU A 510 22.48 21.84 -2.12
CA LEU A 510 23.90 22.19 -1.92
C LEU A 510 24.82 21.30 -2.76
N MET A 511 24.54 20.01 -2.84
CA MET A 511 25.30 19.07 -3.68
C MET A 511 25.23 19.45 -5.16
N CYS A 512 24.03 19.78 -5.67
CA CYS A 512 23.85 20.20 -7.05
C CYS A 512 24.56 21.53 -7.34
N ILE A 513 24.41 22.54 -6.47
CA ILE A 513 25.04 23.85 -6.65
C ILE A 513 26.55 23.76 -6.53
N GLY A 514 27.06 23.03 -5.53
CA GLY A 514 28.49 22.81 -5.36
C GLY A 514 29.12 22.13 -6.58
N LEU A 515 28.44 21.15 -7.17
CA LEU A 515 28.89 20.50 -8.39
C LEU A 515 28.82 21.45 -9.60
N ALA A 516 27.76 22.23 -9.73
CA ALA A 516 27.61 23.21 -10.79
C ALA A 516 28.73 24.25 -10.77
N ASN A 517 28.97 24.87 -9.62
CA ASN A 517 30.01 25.90 -9.47
C ASN A 517 31.39 25.36 -9.87
N ARG A 518 31.71 24.11 -9.51
CA ARG A 518 32.98 23.48 -9.90
C ARG A 518 33.08 23.22 -11.40
N TYR A 519 32.00 22.80 -12.06
CA TYR A 519 32.00 22.72 -13.52
C TYR A 519 32.12 24.09 -14.20
N LYS A 520 31.63 25.16 -13.56
CA LYS A 520 31.85 26.52 -14.03
C LYS A 520 33.34 26.90 -13.97
N ASP A 521 34.04 26.54 -12.89
CA ASP A 521 35.49 26.76 -12.74
C ASP A 521 36.29 26.01 -13.82
N GLU A 522 35.86 24.79 -14.19
CA GLU A 522 36.47 24.00 -15.27
C GLU A 522 36.08 24.47 -16.68
N GLY A 523 35.21 25.48 -16.81
CA GLY A 523 34.73 26.01 -18.09
C GLY A 523 33.67 25.14 -18.79
N ASN A 524 33.10 24.15 -18.10
CA ASN A 524 32.04 23.29 -18.63
C ASN A 524 30.64 23.88 -18.37
N ASN A 525 30.26 24.85 -19.20
CA ASN A 525 28.97 25.56 -19.07
C ASN A 525 27.75 24.64 -19.21
N ASP A 526 27.81 23.59 -20.05
CA ASP A 526 26.69 22.65 -20.23
C ASP A 526 26.38 21.91 -18.93
N LYS A 527 27.41 21.38 -18.25
CA LYS A 527 27.24 20.71 -16.96
C LYS A 527 26.89 21.69 -15.84
N PHE A 528 27.41 22.92 -15.87
CA PHE A 528 27.00 23.98 -14.93
C PHE A 528 25.49 24.23 -15.00
N VAL A 529 24.94 24.48 -16.19
CA VAL A 529 23.51 24.73 -16.39
C VAL A 529 22.68 23.51 -15.95
N PHE A 530 23.07 22.30 -16.35
CA PHE A 530 22.36 21.07 -15.97
C PHE A 530 22.24 20.91 -14.43
N TRP A 531 23.34 21.10 -13.71
CA TRP A 531 23.35 20.94 -12.25
C TRP A 531 22.65 22.09 -11.52
N MET A 532 22.72 23.32 -12.04
CA MET A 532 21.94 24.46 -11.53
C MET A 532 20.44 24.27 -11.73
N GLU A 533 20.00 23.79 -12.90
CA GLU A 533 18.58 23.48 -13.15
C GLU A 533 18.09 22.34 -12.24
N THR A 534 18.93 21.32 -12.02
CA THR A 534 18.63 20.25 -11.07
C THR A 534 18.46 20.81 -9.65
N ALA A 535 19.32 21.73 -9.23
CA ALA A 535 19.17 22.43 -7.94
C ALA A 535 17.86 23.25 -7.87
N LEU A 536 17.53 23.99 -8.94
CA LEU A 536 16.31 24.78 -9.07
C LEU A 536 15.05 23.92 -8.88
N TYR A 537 15.01 22.73 -9.48
CA TYR A 537 13.88 21.80 -9.34
C TYR A 537 13.84 21.12 -7.97
N ASN A 538 15.01 20.80 -7.38
CA ASN A 538 15.09 20.28 -6.02
C ASN A 538 14.68 21.32 -4.96
N ALA A 539 14.75 22.61 -5.28
CA ALA A 539 14.27 23.71 -4.46
C ALA A 539 12.75 23.98 -4.58
N SER A 540 11.96 23.05 -5.13
CA SER A 540 10.50 23.17 -5.23
C SER A 540 9.85 23.52 -3.88
N GLY A 541 9.03 24.57 -3.89
CA GLY A 541 8.39 25.12 -2.69
C GLY A 541 9.21 26.19 -1.95
N LYS A 542 10.48 26.43 -2.32
CA LYS A 542 11.34 27.49 -1.78
C LYS A 542 11.49 28.63 -2.80
N TYR A 543 10.44 29.42 -2.97
CA TYR A 543 10.32 30.38 -4.08
C TYR A 543 11.48 31.40 -4.17
N GLU A 544 11.91 31.97 -3.04
CA GLU A 544 13.01 32.95 -3.04
C GLU A 544 14.34 32.31 -3.45
N LEU A 545 14.65 31.13 -2.91
CA LEU A 545 15.83 30.36 -3.34
C LEU A 545 15.77 29.99 -4.83
N GLN A 546 14.61 29.56 -5.33
CA GLN A 546 14.43 29.27 -6.76
C GLN A 546 14.68 30.50 -7.62
N LYS A 547 14.20 31.68 -7.20
CA LYS A 547 14.41 32.94 -7.91
C LYS A 547 15.90 33.32 -7.93
N GLN A 548 16.62 33.11 -6.84
CA GLN A 548 18.07 33.36 -6.79
C GLN A 548 18.85 32.39 -7.69
N ILE A 549 18.54 31.08 -7.63
CA ILE A 549 19.17 30.08 -8.50
C ILE A 549 18.91 30.41 -9.96
N LYS A 550 17.67 30.78 -10.31
CA LYS A 550 17.30 31.16 -11.68
C LYS A 550 18.05 32.40 -12.16
N LYS A 551 18.23 33.42 -11.30
CA LYS A 551 19.05 34.59 -11.61
C LYS A 551 20.51 34.22 -11.91
N ALA A 552 21.10 33.33 -11.11
CA ALA A 552 22.48 32.88 -11.35
C ALA A 552 22.62 32.12 -12.69
N ILE A 553 21.64 31.29 -13.05
CA ILE A 553 21.57 30.64 -14.37
C ILE A 553 21.48 31.68 -15.49
N ASP A 554 20.56 32.65 -15.38
CA ASP A 554 20.31 33.65 -16.42
C ASP A 554 21.49 34.64 -16.58
N ALA A 555 22.25 34.88 -15.50
CA ALA A 555 23.45 35.70 -15.50
C ALA A 555 24.72 34.92 -15.91
N ASP A 556 24.65 33.60 -16.03
CA ASP A 556 25.80 32.70 -16.26
C ASP A 556 26.91 32.85 -15.19
N GLU A 557 26.49 33.08 -13.94
CA GLU A 557 27.36 33.33 -12.79
C GLU A 557 27.29 32.19 -11.77
N GLN A 558 28.40 31.95 -11.05
CA GLN A 558 28.41 31.00 -9.93
C GLN A 558 27.40 31.43 -8.85
N PHE A 559 26.75 30.44 -8.25
CA PHE A 559 25.82 30.71 -7.16
C PHE A 559 26.57 30.77 -5.83
N ASP A 560 26.40 31.87 -5.09
CA ASP A 560 26.94 31.98 -3.75
C ASP A 560 26.15 31.12 -2.75
N ILE A 561 26.76 30.01 -2.35
CA ILE A 561 26.18 29.04 -1.40
C ILE A 561 25.89 29.69 -0.03
N SER A 562 26.59 30.77 0.33
CA SER A 562 26.35 31.50 1.60
C SER A 562 24.92 32.02 1.72
N ILE A 563 24.26 32.28 0.59
CA ILE A 563 22.87 32.74 0.55
C ILE A 563 21.94 31.68 1.18
N ILE A 564 22.14 30.39 0.89
CA ILE A 564 21.36 29.30 1.48
C ILE A 564 21.53 29.27 3.00
N TYR A 565 22.77 29.46 3.48
CA TYR A 565 23.04 29.49 4.91
C TYR A 565 22.44 30.71 5.60
N SER A 566 22.46 31.88 4.95
CA SER A 566 21.82 33.09 5.47
C SER A 566 20.30 32.95 5.60
N GLU A 567 19.66 32.16 4.72
CA GLU A 567 18.23 31.87 4.80
C GLU A 567 17.90 30.89 5.94
N ILE A 568 18.81 29.97 6.26
CA ILE A 568 18.63 28.95 7.32
C ILE A 568 18.93 29.53 8.70
N PHE A 569 20.03 30.26 8.85
CA PHE A 569 20.56 30.72 10.14
C PHE A 569 20.28 32.20 10.42
N GLY A 570 19.68 32.94 9.48
CA GLY A 570 19.56 34.39 9.55
C GLY A 570 20.83 35.12 9.08
N LYS A 571 20.75 36.46 8.91
CA LYS A 571 21.91 37.26 8.50
C LYS A 571 23.04 37.14 9.54
N PRO A 572 24.31 37.05 9.12
CA PRO A 572 25.44 37.05 10.03
C PRO A 572 25.60 38.47 10.59
N ASN A 573 24.93 38.75 11.69
CA ASN A 573 25.27 39.84 12.61
C ASN A 573 24.85 39.37 13.99
N ASP A 574 25.84 39.25 14.88
CA ASP A 574 25.77 38.85 16.30
C ASP A 574 25.81 37.34 16.59
N VAL A 575 26.96 36.70 16.28
CA VAL A 575 27.54 35.60 17.07
C VAL A 575 28.95 35.99 17.48
#